data_AF-A0A834MM57-F1
#
_entry.id   AF-A0A834MM57-F1
#
_cell.length_a   1.000
_cell.length_b   1.000
_cell.length_c   1.000
_cell.angle_alpha   90.00
_cell.angle_beta   90.00
_cell.angle_gamma   90.00
#
_symmetry.space_group_name_H-M   'P 1'
#
loop_
_entity.id
_entity.type
_entity.pdbx_description
1 polymer ?
#
loop_
_entity_poly.entity_id
_entity_poly.type
_entity_poly.pdbx_seq_one_letter_code
_entity_poly.pdbx_strand_id
1 'polypeptide(L)'
;METTTYLSVILLIIAEYIFNVGAIQCYRCMFAPYIYDSNANLCKDFDYSDKFIVDCPYSTFCTKKNSHAVISDVLINGTERDCALQKLTTQKIREGKWHQAIEVEEPYTEGCKINSDKGLRTASIEHCYCRGDLCNAGYRYNALFPIYLFTIILVCRL
;
A
#
# COMPACT_ATOMS: atom_id res chain seq x y z
N MET A 1 -14.48 -38.13 12.69
CA MET A 1 -14.85 -37.53 11.39
C MET A 1 -14.84 -36.01 11.47
N GLU A 2 -15.38 -35.41 12.53
CA GLU A 2 -15.36 -33.95 12.74
C GLU A 2 -13.95 -33.37 13.02
N THR A 3 -13.12 -34.06 13.81
CA THR A 3 -11.74 -33.62 14.14
C THR A 3 -10.81 -33.51 12.93
N THR A 4 -10.95 -34.43 11.99
CA THR A 4 -10.20 -34.46 10.71
C THR A 4 -10.60 -33.33 9.76
N THR A 5 -11.86 -32.90 9.78
CA THR A 5 -12.32 -31.72 9.02
C THR A 5 -11.78 -30.41 9.60
N TYR A 6 -11.68 -30.26 10.92
CA TYR A 6 -11.09 -29.05 11.52
C TYR A 6 -9.60 -28.90 11.21
N LEU A 7 -8.83 -29.99 11.31
CA LEU A 7 -7.41 -30.00 10.99
C LEU A 7 -7.14 -29.63 9.53
N SER A 8 -7.96 -30.10 8.59
CA SER A 8 -7.82 -29.77 7.17
C SER A 8 -8.18 -28.32 6.86
N VAL A 9 -9.22 -27.76 7.49
CA VAL A 9 -9.56 -26.33 7.36
C VAL A 9 -8.45 -25.43 7.90
N ILE A 10 -7.88 -25.76 9.07
CA ILE A 10 -6.77 -25.00 9.65
C ILE A 10 -5.53 -25.04 8.74
N LEU A 11 -5.22 -26.21 8.15
CA LEU A 11 -4.09 -26.33 7.23
C LEU A 11 -4.26 -25.47 5.96
N LEU A 12 -5.48 -25.38 5.43
CA LEU A 12 -5.79 -24.55 4.26
C LEU A 12 -5.64 -23.05 4.56
N ILE A 13 -6.11 -22.60 5.72
CA ILE A 13 -5.94 -21.20 6.16
C ILE A 13 -4.46 -20.86 6.34
N ILE A 14 -3.69 -21.76 6.95
CA ILE A 14 -2.24 -21.57 7.12
C ILE A 14 -1.55 -21.54 5.76
N ALA A 15 -1.97 -22.38 4.80
CA ALA A 15 -1.42 -22.38 3.45
C ALA A 15 -1.70 -21.06 2.72
N GLU A 16 -2.93 -20.53 2.74
CA GLU A 16 -3.25 -19.22 2.17
C GLU A 16 -2.42 -18.08 2.79
N TYR A 17 -2.09 -18.19 4.08
CA TYR A 17 -1.25 -17.22 4.77
C TYR A 17 0.23 -17.34 4.38
N ILE A 18 0.74 -18.57 4.18
CA ILE A 18 2.15 -18.82 3.82
C ILE A 18 2.41 -18.54 2.33
N PHE A 19 1.44 -18.77 1.45
CA PHE A 19 1.61 -18.61 0.00
C PHE A 19 1.37 -17.20 -0.53
N ASN A 20 1.02 -16.23 0.32
CA ASN A 20 1.04 -14.80 -0.04
C ASN A 20 2.49 -14.26 -0.09
N VAL A 21 3.31 -14.87 -0.94
CA VAL A 21 4.66 -14.40 -1.32
C VAL A 21 4.59 -13.72 -2.69
N GLY A 22 3.52 -12.97 -2.92
CA GLY A 22 3.36 -12.10 -4.08
C GLY A 22 3.90 -10.71 -3.78
N ALA A 23 4.37 -10.02 -4.83
CA ALA A 23 4.48 -8.56 -4.78
C ALA A 23 3.11 -7.97 -4.41
N ILE A 24 3.04 -7.06 -3.44
CA ILE A 24 1.75 -6.43 -3.12
C ILE A 24 1.25 -5.63 -4.33
N GLN A 25 -0.06 -5.51 -4.46
CA GLN A 25 -0.68 -4.64 -5.43
C GLN A 25 -1.12 -3.34 -4.77
N CYS A 26 -0.92 -2.21 -5.44
CA CYS A 26 -1.35 -0.91 -4.93
C CYS A 26 -2.11 -0.14 -6.01
N TYR A 27 -2.97 0.79 -5.60
CA TYR A 27 -3.45 1.80 -6.54
C TYR A 27 -2.35 2.82 -6.82
N ARG A 28 -2.20 3.22 -8.08
CA ARG A 28 -1.29 4.27 -8.52
C ARG A 28 -2.03 5.33 -9.32
N CYS A 29 -1.95 6.57 -8.86
CA CYS A 29 -2.43 7.74 -9.58
C CYS A 29 -1.69 8.99 -9.14
N MET A 30 -1.63 9.99 -10.02
CA MET A 30 -0.89 11.24 -9.77
C MET A 30 -1.85 12.41 -9.62
N PHE A 31 -1.50 13.40 -8.82
CA PHE A 31 -2.31 14.62 -8.68
C PHE A 31 -2.35 15.43 -9.99
N ALA A 32 -1.21 15.54 -10.66
CA ALA A 32 -1.02 16.24 -11.92
C ALA A 32 -0.08 15.45 -12.83
N PRO A 33 -0.17 15.60 -14.17
CA PRO A 33 0.73 14.93 -15.09
C PRO A 33 2.16 15.46 -14.92
N TYR A 34 3.15 14.58 -15.04
CA TYR A 34 4.54 15.02 -15.16
C TYR A 34 4.78 15.56 -16.57
N ILE A 35 5.68 16.54 -16.71
CA ILE A 35 6.06 17.12 -18.01
C ILE A 35 6.52 16.05 -19.01
N TYR A 36 7.12 14.95 -18.50
CA TYR A 36 7.65 13.85 -19.31
C TYR A 36 6.77 12.60 -19.35
N ASP A 37 5.66 12.57 -18.61
CA ASP A 37 4.72 11.45 -18.59
C ASP A 37 3.29 11.96 -18.56
N SER A 38 2.76 12.17 -19.76
CA SER A 38 1.38 12.60 -20.01
C SER A 38 0.35 11.47 -19.91
N ASN A 39 0.80 10.21 -19.86
CA ASN A 39 -0.07 9.03 -19.92
C ASN A 39 -0.39 8.47 -18.55
N ALA A 40 0.21 9.00 -17.49
CA ALA A 40 -0.08 8.57 -16.14
C ALA A 40 -1.53 8.89 -15.74
N ASN A 41 -2.17 7.92 -15.07
CA ASN A 41 -3.53 8.09 -14.59
C ASN A 41 -3.60 9.14 -13.48
N LEU A 42 -4.58 10.04 -13.58
CA LEU A 42 -4.75 11.13 -12.61
C LEU A 42 -5.68 10.70 -11.48
N CYS A 43 -5.36 11.09 -10.25
CA CYS A 43 -6.19 10.77 -9.08
C CYS A 43 -7.55 11.50 -9.10
N LYS A 44 -7.69 12.56 -9.91
CA LYS A 44 -8.99 13.21 -10.15
C LYS A 44 -9.98 12.26 -10.85
N ASP A 45 -9.46 11.29 -11.61
CA ASP A 45 -10.23 10.31 -12.39
C ASP A 45 -10.25 8.93 -11.69
N PHE A 46 -9.80 8.87 -10.43
CA PHE A 46 -9.68 7.62 -9.67
C PHE A 46 -11.04 7.00 -9.39
N ASP A 47 -11.25 5.80 -9.92
CA ASP A 47 -12.53 5.07 -9.90
C ASP A 47 -12.40 3.63 -9.38
N TYR A 48 -11.27 3.30 -8.74
CA TYR A 48 -10.95 1.95 -8.23
C TYR A 48 -10.84 0.85 -9.29
N SER A 49 -10.89 1.19 -10.58
CA SER A 49 -10.74 0.19 -11.64
C SER A 49 -9.30 -0.30 -11.80
N ASP A 50 -9.16 -1.43 -12.48
CA ASP A 50 -7.89 -2.12 -12.70
C ASP A 50 -6.85 -1.27 -13.44
N LYS A 51 -7.28 -0.23 -14.18
CA LYS A 51 -6.35 0.71 -14.83
C LYS A 51 -5.46 1.45 -13.83
N PHE A 52 -5.88 1.53 -12.56
CA PHE A 52 -5.11 2.15 -11.48
C PHE A 52 -4.29 1.14 -10.68
N ILE A 53 -4.40 -0.16 -10.94
CA ILE A 53 -3.71 -1.19 -10.16
C ILE A 53 -2.31 -1.41 -10.75
N VAL A 54 -1.30 -1.46 -9.87
CA VAL A 54 0.09 -1.79 -10.23
C VAL A 54 0.67 -2.81 -9.26
N ASP A 55 1.55 -3.67 -9.76
CA ASP A 55 2.35 -4.57 -8.94
C ASP A 55 3.55 -3.84 -8.33
N CYS A 56 3.82 -4.07 -7.05
CA CYS A 56 4.89 -3.43 -6.29
C CYS A 56 5.93 -4.46 -5.81
N PRO A 57 6.81 -4.99 -6.69
CA PRO A 57 7.74 -6.09 -6.35
C PRO A 57 8.84 -5.72 -5.35
N TYR A 58 9.04 -4.43 -5.09
CA TYR A 58 10.07 -3.92 -4.18
C TYR A 58 9.47 -3.06 -3.07
N SER A 59 8.21 -3.28 -2.73
CA SER A 59 7.50 -2.56 -1.67
C SER A 59 6.67 -3.55 -0.85
N THR A 60 6.64 -3.33 0.46
CA THR A 60 5.78 -4.02 1.42
C THR A 60 4.64 -3.13 1.92
N PHE A 61 4.66 -1.85 1.53
CA PHE A 61 3.60 -0.88 1.79
C PHE A 61 3.08 -0.22 0.51
N CYS A 62 1.79 0.10 0.51
CA CYS A 62 1.24 1.12 -0.37
C CYS A 62 1.32 2.49 0.29
N THR A 63 1.42 3.55 -0.52
CA THR A 63 1.39 4.94 -0.05
C THR A 63 0.16 5.67 -0.60
N LYS A 64 -0.40 6.55 0.23
CA LYS A 64 -1.36 7.58 -0.15
C LYS A 64 -0.89 8.90 0.43
N LYS A 65 -0.81 9.92 -0.41
CA LYS A 65 -0.41 11.27 -0.02
C LYS A 65 -1.57 12.22 -0.28
N ASN A 66 -1.96 12.98 0.74
CA ASN A 66 -2.92 14.07 0.62
C ASN A 66 -2.17 15.39 0.80
N SER A 67 -2.30 16.30 -0.16
CA SER A 67 -1.72 17.63 -0.09
C SER A 67 -2.83 18.67 0.01
N HIS A 68 -2.57 19.70 0.80
CA HIS A 68 -3.44 20.86 0.95
C HIS A 68 -2.58 22.11 0.86
N ALA A 69 -2.91 23.04 -0.02
CA ALA A 69 -2.21 24.31 -0.14
C ALA A 69 -3.21 25.44 -0.39
N VAL A 70 -2.94 26.62 0.16
CA VAL A 70 -3.69 27.83 -0.17
C VAL A 70 -2.78 28.74 -1.00
N ILE A 71 -3.17 29.01 -2.24
CA ILE A 71 -2.44 29.89 -3.16
C ILE A 71 -3.39 31.02 -3.57
N SER A 72 -3.03 32.26 -3.24
CA SER A 72 -3.86 33.44 -3.57
C SER A 72 -5.33 33.28 -3.14
N ASP A 73 -5.54 32.85 -1.90
CA ASP A 73 -6.86 32.56 -1.29
C ASP A 73 -7.65 31.40 -1.93
N VAL A 74 -7.05 30.68 -2.88
CA VAL A 74 -7.62 29.46 -3.47
C VAL A 74 -7.08 28.23 -2.78
N LEU A 75 -7.98 27.42 -2.24
CA LEU A 75 -7.64 26.10 -1.67
C LEU A 75 -7.42 25.08 -2.79
N ILE A 76 -6.24 24.47 -2.79
CA ILE A 76 -5.83 23.41 -3.70
C ILE A 76 -5.61 22.14 -2.89
N ASN A 77 -6.40 21.11 -3.18
CA ASN A 77 -6.26 19.79 -2.59
C ASN A 77 -5.73 18.82 -3.65
N GLY A 78 -4.77 18.01 -3.27
CA GLY A 78 -4.24 16.95 -4.11
C GLY A 78 -4.24 15.60 -3.42
N THR A 79 -4.37 14.56 -4.22
CA THR A 79 -4.18 13.18 -3.77
C THR A 79 -3.26 12.50 -4.76
N GLU A 80 -2.32 11.72 -4.22
CA GLU A 80 -1.42 10.83 -4.96
C GLU A 80 -1.48 9.45 -4.29
N ARG A 81 -1.35 8.41 -5.10
CA ARG A 81 -1.29 7.01 -4.65
C ARG A 81 -0.17 6.31 -5.38
N ASP A 82 0.58 5.46 -4.69
CA ASP A 82 1.66 4.69 -5.30
C ASP A 82 2.09 3.50 -4.43
N CYS A 83 3.06 2.72 -4.91
CA CYS A 83 3.90 1.84 -4.11
C CYS A 83 4.82 2.66 -3.18
N ALA A 84 5.08 2.20 -1.95
CA ALA A 84 6.04 2.87 -1.08
C ALA A 84 7.50 2.66 -1.56
N LEU A 85 8.33 3.70 -1.49
CA LEU A 85 9.72 3.65 -1.96
C LEU A 85 10.62 2.92 -0.96
N GLN A 86 10.77 1.62 -1.15
CA GLN A 86 11.56 0.75 -0.25
C GLN A 86 12.74 0.09 -0.96
N LYS A 87 12.86 0.30 -2.27
CA LYS A 87 13.92 -0.27 -3.10
C LYS A 87 15.24 0.48 -2.90
N LEU A 88 16.18 -0.15 -2.21
CA LEU A 88 17.58 0.27 -2.17
C LEU A 88 18.38 -0.52 -3.21
N THR A 89 19.06 0.19 -4.12
CA THR A 89 19.95 -0.44 -5.12
C THR A 89 21.39 -0.14 -4.77
N THR A 90 22.17 -1.20 -4.53
CA THR A 90 23.60 -1.11 -4.18
C THR A 90 24.46 -1.91 -5.17
N GLN A 91 25.77 -1.71 -5.12
CA GLN A 91 26.74 -2.51 -5.86
C GLN A 91 27.55 -3.34 -4.86
N LYS A 92 27.58 -4.67 -5.05
CA LYS A 92 28.34 -5.61 -4.20
C LYS A 92 29.35 -6.34 -5.08
N ILE A 93 30.60 -6.45 -4.61
CA ILE A 93 31.62 -7.25 -5.30
C ILE A 93 31.37 -8.73 -5.00
N ARG A 94 31.18 -9.53 -6.05
CA ARG A 94 31.17 -11.00 -5.97
C ARG A 94 32.15 -11.51 -7.02
N GLU A 95 33.06 -12.39 -6.62
CA GLU A 95 34.06 -12.99 -7.53
C GLU A 95 34.90 -11.95 -8.30
N GLY A 96 35.23 -10.83 -7.65
CA GLY A 96 36.03 -9.75 -8.26
C GLY A 96 35.27 -8.89 -9.29
N LYS A 97 33.96 -9.09 -9.46
CA LYS A 97 33.10 -8.31 -10.35
C LYS A 97 32.04 -7.54 -9.56
N TRP A 98 31.66 -6.37 -10.07
CA TRP A 98 30.55 -5.59 -9.53
C TRP A 98 29.22 -6.21 -9.93
N HIS A 99 28.35 -6.46 -8.95
CA HIS A 99 26.99 -6.91 -9.15
C HIS A 99 25.99 -5.98 -8.47
N GLN A 100 24.91 -5.66 -9.17
CA GLN A 100 23.81 -4.92 -8.58
C GLN A 100 23.09 -5.81 -7.55
N ALA A 101 22.90 -5.29 -6.34
CA ALA A 101 22.10 -5.90 -5.30
C ALA A 101 20.92 -5.00 -4.97
N ILE A 102 19.72 -5.58 -4.93
CA ILE A 102 18.49 -4.88 -4.53
C ILE A 102 18.14 -5.35 -3.12
N GLU A 103 17.85 -4.40 -2.25
CA GLU A 103 17.43 -4.61 -0.88
C GLU A 103 16.13 -3.84 -0.65
N VAL A 104 15.19 -4.46 0.06
CA VAL A 104 13.92 -3.81 0.42
C VAL A 104 14.04 -3.37 1.87
N GLU A 105 14.07 -2.06 2.09
CA GLU A 105 14.16 -1.48 3.43
C GLU A 105 12.76 -1.26 4.03
N GLU A 106 12.65 -1.25 5.35
CA GLU A 106 11.39 -1.03 6.08
C GLU A 106 11.40 0.32 6.83
N PRO A 107 11.55 1.48 6.15
CA PRO A 107 11.62 2.78 6.82
C PRO A 107 10.24 3.33 7.24
N TYR A 108 9.15 2.70 6.79
CA TYR A 108 7.80 3.22 6.96
C TYR A 108 7.05 2.54 8.11
N THR A 109 6.24 3.32 8.80
CA THR A 109 5.32 2.85 9.84
C THR A 109 3.89 2.97 9.33
N GLU A 110 3.10 1.93 9.55
CA GLU A 110 1.67 1.93 9.19
C GLU A 110 0.91 3.10 9.84
N GLY A 111 -0.03 3.66 9.09
CA GLY A 111 -0.85 4.81 9.49
C GLY A 111 -0.50 6.10 8.75
N CYS A 112 -1.18 7.18 9.13
CA CYS A 112 -1.05 8.51 8.53
C CYS A 112 -0.27 9.47 9.42
N LYS A 113 0.66 10.23 8.83
CA LYS A 113 1.44 11.27 9.51
C LYS A 113 1.38 12.57 8.72
N ILE A 114 1.05 13.65 9.39
CA ILE A 114 1.06 14.99 8.82
C ILE A 114 2.46 15.58 9.00
N ASN A 115 3.13 15.86 7.88
CA ASN A 115 4.34 16.65 7.86
C ASN A 115 3.93 18.12 7.77
N SER A 116 3.62 18.72 8.93
CA SER A 116 3.46 20.17 9.05
C SER A 116 4.83 20.74 9.42
N ASP A 117 5.31 21.70 8.62
CA ASP A 117 6.56 22.42 8.89
C ASP A 117 6.40 23.51 9.96
N LYS A 118 5.46 23.31 10.89
CA LYS A 118 5.11 24.25 11.96
C LYS A 118 4.61 25.61 11.43
N GLY A 119 4.01 25.63 10.23
CA GLY A 119 3.44 26.83 9.63
C GLY A 119 4.44 27.69 8.84
N LEU A 120 5.62 27.14 8.52
CA LEU A 120 6.58 27.82 7.65
C LEU A 120 6.09 27.86 6.19
N ARG A 121 5.26 26.90 5.79
CA ARG A 121 4.54 26.87 4.51
C ARG A 121 3.05 26.83 4.77
N THR A 122 2.31 27.49 3.88
CA THR A 122 0.84 27.38 3.81
C THR A 122 0.38 25.99 3.35
N ALA A 123 1.31 25.16 2.85
CA ALA A 123 1.02 23.81 2.38
C ALA A 123 1.23 22.78 3.49
N SER A 124 0.28 21.86 3.66
CA SER A 124 0.41 20.68 4.51
C SER A 124 0.33 19.41 3.68
N ILE A 125 1.07 18.38 4.10
CA ILE A 125 1.10 17.09 3.42
C ILE A 125 0.91 15.99 4.47
N GLU A 126 -0.10 15.15 4.25
CA GLU A 126 -0.33 13.93 5.00
C GLU A 126 0.20 12.74 4.18
N HIS A 127 1.04 11.93 4.81
CA HIS A 127 1.54 10.68 4.24
C HIS A 127 0.92 9.51 5.00
N CYS A 128 0.21 8.65 4.28
CA CYS A 128 -0.36 7.41 4.80
C CYS A 128 0.36 6.20 4.19
N TYR A 129 0.76 5.27 5.05
CA TYR A 129 1.32 3.98 4.66
C TYR A 129 0.43 2.87 5.19
N CYS A 130 0.14 1.86 4.37
CA CYS A 130 -0.64 0.69 4.77
C CYS A 130 -0.06 -0.59 4.16
N ARG A 131 -0.27 -1.72 4.83
CA ARG A 131 0.14 -3.05 4.35
C ARG A 131 -1.02 -3.78 3.69
N GLY A 132 -0.68 -4.66 2.74
CA GLY A 132 -1.62 -5.52 2.03
C GLY A 132 -2.16 -4.91 0.73
N ASP A 133 -2.80 -5.77 -0.07
CA ASP A 133 -3.22 -5.42 -1.42
C ASP A 133 -4.28 -4.32 -1.44
N LEU A 134 -4.06 -3.35 -2.31
CA LEU A 134 -4.98 -2.26 -2.64
C LEU A 134 -5.41 -1.44 -1.40
N CYS A 135 -4.65 -1.49 -0.31
CA CYS A 135 -4.99 -0.87 0.96
C CYS A 135 -5.07 0.67 0.88
N ASN A 136 -4.39 1.28 -0.11
CA ASN A 136 -4.34 2.72 -0.32
C ASN A 136 -5.55 3.30 -1.08
N ALA A 137 -6.63 2.52 -1.26
CA ALA A 137 -7.92 3.00 -1.76
C ALA A 137 -8.46 4.18 -0.92
N GLY A 138 -8.14 4.22 0.38
CA GLY A 138 -8.75 5.09 1.39
C GLY A 138 -9.84 4.33 2.14
N TYR A 139 -9.82 4.45 3.48
CA TYR A 139 -10.62 3.69 4.46
C TYR A 139 -11.65 2.72 3.87
N ARG A 140 -11.18 1.50 3.54
CA ARG A 140 -12.06 0.34 3.48
C ARG A 140 -12.17 -0.16 4.91
N TYR A 141 -13.37 -0.04 5.51
CA TYR A 141 -13.67 -0.83 6.70
C TYR A 141 -13.36 -2.28 6.35
N ASN A 142 -12.49 -2.93 7.12
CA ASN A 142 -12.17 -4.34 6.98
C ASN A 142 -13.42 -5.17 7.27
N ALA A 143 -14.32 -5.28 6.28
CA ALA A 143 -15.55 -6.06 6.35
C ALA A 143 -15.28 -7.56 6.50
N LEU A 144 -14.02 -7.99 6.30
CA LEU A 144 -13.59 -9.37 6.49
C LEU A 144 -13.41 -9.75 7.96
N PHE A 145 -12.98 -8.82 8.83
CA PHE A 145 -12.76 -9.10 10.26
C PHE A 145 -14.02 -9.58 11.00
N PRO A 146 -15.21 -8.96 10.83
CA PRO A 146 -16.43 -9.49 11.44
C PRO A 146 -16.87 -10.81 10.82
N ILE A 147 -16.60 -11.08 9.53
CA ILE A 147 -16.96 -12.34 8.87
C ILE A 147 -16.08 -13.49 9.38
N TYR A 148 -14.77 -13.27 9.54
CA TYR A 148 -13.85 -14.26 10.13
C TYR A 148 -14.17 -14.53 11.60
N LEU A 149 -14.53 -13.51 12.38
CA LEU A 149 -14.99 -13.71 13.76
C LEU A 149 -16.31 -14.51 13.80
N PHE A 150 -17.25 -14.20 12.92
CA PHE A 150 -18.55 -14.88 12.84
C PHE A 150 -18.41 -16.35 12.42
N THR A 151 -17.54 -16.64 11.46
CA THR A 151 -17.25 -18.01 11.02
C THR A 151 -16.53 -18.82 12.10
N ILE A 152 -15.58 -18.22 12.83
CA ILE A 152 -14.94 -18.87 13.99
C ILE A 152 -15.97 -19.20 15.08
N ILE A 153 -16.89 -18.27 15.40
CA ILE A 153 -17.97 -18.51 16.39
C ILE A 153 -18.91 -19.63 15.93
N LEU A 154 -19.29 -19.66 14.65
CA LEU A 154 -20.18 -20.67 14.08
C LEU A 154 -19.54 -22.07 14.04
N VAL A 155 -18.22 -22.13 13.79
CA VAL A 155 -17.44 -23.36 13.67
C VAL A 155 -17.00 -23.91 15.04
N CYS A 156 -16.73 -23.05 16.01
CA CYS A 156 -16.27 -23.44 17.35
C CYS A 156 -17.40 -23.76 18.35
N ARG A 157 -18.67 -23.46 18.06
CA ARG A 157 -19.81 -23.62 19.00
C ARG A 157 -19.42 -23.43 20.46
N LEU A 158 -18.99 -22.21 20.82
CA LEU A 158 -19.05 -21.76 22.20
C LEU A 158 -20.51 -21.48 22.60
#